data_AF-A0A2S0Q6F0-F1
#
_entry.id   AF-A0A2S0Q6F0-F1
#
_cell.length_a   1.000
_cell.length_b   1.000
_cell.length_c   1.000
_cell.angle_alpha   90.00
_cell.angle_beta   90.00
_cell.angle_gamma   90.00
#
_symmetry.space_group_name_H-M   'P 1'
#
loop_
_entity.id
_entity.type
_entity.pdbx_description
1 polymer ?
#
loop_
_entity_poly.entity_id
_entity_poly.type
_entity_poly.pdbx_seq_one_letter_code
_entity_poly.pdbx_strand_id
1 'polypeptide(L)'
;MSVELHGSPMVSGRGSWRSFPKSDRYQAIQDILKVFLESHPSNRLFASVIKKAVVSPKDPVEVAFEQLASRFDRYLIRLHKNDNTQRGIIIFDKSTYETTIQSLATDFRTIGYQWGVIRNFSEVPLFLDSKASRLIQLADIIAYAIFRYFEKGDSTFYSIIQSRFDAEGGIVHGLHILQ
;
A
#
# COMPACT_ATOMS: atom_id res chain seq x y z
N MET A 1 -11.86 9.82 -22.58
CA MET A 1 -11.33 8.52 -22.08
C MET A 1 -10.24 8.82 -21.08
N SER A 2 -10.36 8.36 -19.84
CA SER A 2 -9.34 8.55 -18.81
C SER A 2 -8.30 7.44 -18.93
N VAL A 3 -7.02 7.80 -19.05
CA VAL A 3 -5.92 6.82 -19.07
C VAL A 3 -5.78 6.21 -17.66
N GLU A 4 -5.61 4.90 -17.62
CA GLU A 4 -5.38 4.15 -16.38
C GLU A 4 -3.89 4.16 -16.03
N LEU A 5 -3.59 4.53 -14.78
CA LEU A 5 -2.23 4.72 -14.29
C LEU A 5 -1.80 3.47 -13.52
N HIS A 6 -0.89 2.69 -14.10
CA HIS A 6 -0.34 1.46 -13.51
C HIS A 6 1.17 1.44 -13.68
N GLY A 7 1.92 1.20 -12.60
CA GLY A 7 3.36 1.45 -12.55
C GLY A 7 4.14 0.56 -13.51
N SER A 8 3.81 -0.73 -13.55
CA SER A 8 4.45 -1.70 -14.45
C SER A 8 4.19 -1.40 -15.93
N PRO A 9 2.95 -1.21 -16.41
CA PRO A 9 2.67 -0.74 -17.78
C PRO A 9 3.33 0.60 -18.13
N MET A 10 3.30 1.58 -17.22
CA MET A 10 3.94 2.88 -17.43
C MET A 10 5.44 2.75 -17.64
N VAL A 11 6.16 1.98 -16.81
CA VAL A 11 7.61 1.81 -16.98
C VAL A 11 7.97 0.96 -18.21
N SER A 12 7.22 -0.12 -18.45
CA SER A 12 7.49 -1.04 -19.58
C SER A 12 6.99 -0.54 -20.93
N GLY A 13 6.10 0.45 -20.98
CA GLY A 13 5.57 1.03 -22.22
C GLY A 13 4.54 0.11 -22.87
N ARG A 14 3.71 -0.54 -22.04
CA ARG A 14 2.70 -1.50 -22.50
C ARG A 14 1.32 -0.83 -22.64
N GLY A 15 0.49 -1.38 -23.52
CA GLY A 15 -0.86 -0.88 -23.76
C GLY A 15 -0.87 0.55 -24.31
N SER A 16 -1.73 1.40 -23.75
CA SER A 16 -1.83 2.83 -24.10
C SER A 16 -0.52 3.60 -23.86
N TRP A 17 0.39 3.08 -23.05
CA TRP A 17 1.68 3.73 -22.78
C TRP A 17 2.71 3.54 -23.89
N ARG A 18 2.46 2.67 -24.90
CA ARG A 18 3.44 2.38 -25.96
C ARG A 18 3.75 3.59 -26.85
N SER A 19 2.79 4.50 -27.02
CA SER A 19 2.95 5.71 -27.84
C SER A 19 3.78 6.80 -27.18
N PHE A 20 4.11 6.67 -25.89
CA PHE A 20 4.80 7.72 -25.13
C PHE A 20 6.29 7.38 -24.92
N PRO A 21 7.20 8.35 -25.13
CA PRO A 21 8.62 8.20 -24.82
C PRO A 21 8.88 7.72 -23.40
N LYS A 22 9.99 7.01 -23.18
CA LYS A 22 10.36 6.52 -21.85
C LYS A 22 10.51 7.66 -20.83
N SER A 23 11.09 8.79 -21.24
CA SER A 23 11.24 10.00 -20.42
C SER A 23 9.89 10.46 -19.87
N ASP A 24 8.90 10.58 -20.75
CA ASP A 24 7.59 11.15 -20.41
C ASP A 24 6.82 10.22 -19.47
N ARG A 25 6.95 8.90 -19.68
CA ARG A 25 6.37 7.89 -18.79
C ARG A 25 6.99 7.91 -17.40
N TYR A 26 8.30 8.08 -17.32
CA TYR A 26 9.01 8.19 -16.05
C TYR A 26 8.64 9.50 -15.34
N GLN A 27 8.56 10.61 -16.08
CA GLN A 27 8.14 11.89 -15.54
C GLN A 27 6.71 11.82 -15.00
N ALA A 28 5.78 11.20 -15.73
CA ALA A 28 4.41 11.00 -15.27
C ALA A 28 4.34 10.21 -13.95
N ILE A 29 5.16 9.17 -13.77
CA ILE A 29 5.25 8.44 -12.49
C ILE A 29 5.74 9.36 -11.37
N GLN A 30 6.81 10.13 -11.62
CA GLN A 30 7.35 11.05 -10.63
C GLN A 30 6.33 12.12 -10.24
N ASP A 31 5.57 12.65 -11.19
CA ASP A 31 4.55 13.66 -10.93
C ASP A 31 3.39 13.09 -10.11
N ILE A 32 2.94 11.86 -10.38
CA ILE A 32 1.95 11.16 -9.55
C ILE A 32 2.45 10.99 -8.11
N LEU A 33 3.71 10.58 -7.93
CA LEU A 33 4.30 10.41 -6.61
C LEU A 33 4.47 11.75 -5.87
N LYS A 34 4.77 12.84 -6.58
CA LYS A 34 4.82 14.19 -6.01
C LYS A 34 3.44 14.66 -5.53
N VAL A 35 2.36 14.33 -6.22
CA VAL A 35 0.99 14.63 -5.73
C VAL A 35 0.78 14.03 -4.33
N PHE A 36 1.26 12.82 -4.09
CA PHE A 36 1.20 12.24 -2.74
C PHE A 36 2.12 12.96 -1.75
N LEU A 37 3.35 13.29 -2.16
CA LEU A 37 4.31 14.03 -1.32
C LEU A 37 3.80 15.41 -0.92
N GLU A 38 3.04 16.08 -1.79
CA GLU A 38 2.45 17.40 -1.57
C GLU A 38 1.05 17.32 -0.94
N SER A 39 0.45 16.13 -0.87
CA SER A 39 -0.82 15.91 -0.20
C SER A 39 -0.72 16.16 1.31
N HIS A 40 -1.88 16.31 1.95
CA HIS A 40 -2.01 16.67 3.36
C HIS A 40 -0.95 15.97 4.25
N PRO A 41 -0.23 16.71 5.11
CA PRO A 41 0.87 16.17 5.90
C PRO A 41 0.51 15.06 6.87
N SER A 42 -0.76 14.68 7.02
CA SER A 42 -1.19 13.51 7.80
C SER A 42 -1.25 12.22 6.98
N ASN A 43 -1.20 12.28 5.64
CA ASN A 43 -1.21 11.06 4.83
C ASN A 43 0.12 10.32 5.04
N ARG A 44 0.04 9.03 5.34
CA ARG A 44 1.18 8.16 5.65
C ARG A 44 1.19 6.93 4.76
N LEU A 45 2.38 6.42 4.49
CA LEU A 45 2.57 5.14 3.80
C LEU A 45 2.67 3.99 4.78
N PHE A 46 2.00 2.90 4.41
CA PHE A 46 2.15 1.57 4.98
C PHE A 46 2.50 0.61 3.84
N ALA A 47 3.56 -0.18 4.00
CA ALA A 47 4.00 -1.15 3.01
C ALA A 47 4.60 -2.39 3.66
N SER A 48 4.46 -3.52 2.97
CA SER A 48 5.00 -4.81 3.35
C SER A 48 5.75 -5.42 2.18
N VAL A 49 7.05 -5.65 2.36
CA VAL A 49 7.95 -6.23 1.36
C VAL A 49 8.30 -7.64 1.81
N ILE A 50 7.82 -8.65 1.07
CA ILE A 50 7.93 -10.05 1.48
C ILE A 50 8.58 -10.86 0.37
N LYS A 51 9.68 -11.56 0.71
CA LYS A 51 10.26 -12.61 -0.13
C LYS A 51 9.48 -13.90 0.08
N LYS A 52 8.85 -14.37 -0.99
CA LYS A 52 7.94 -15.54 -0.97
C LYS A 52 8.56 -16.79 -0.33
N ALA A 53 9.85 -17.02 -0.56
CA ALA A 53 10.56 -18.18 0.00
C ALA A 53 10.64 -18.18 1.53
N VAL A 54 10.60 -17.01 2.18
CA VAL A 54 10.73 -16.87 3.64
C VAL A 54 9.42 -17.21 4.36
N VAL A 55 8.29 -16.99 3.70
CA VAL A 55 6.95 -17.19 4.29
C VAL A 55 6.32 -18.53 3.92
N SER A 56 6.87 -19.22 2.91
CA SER A 56 6.41 -20.56 2.51
C SER A 56 6.37 -21.51 3.72
N PRO A 57 5.29 -22.27 3.92
CA PRO A 57 4.18 -22.51 3.00
C PRO A 57 3.00 -21.52 3.09
N LYS A 58 3.09 -20.46 3.90
CA LYS A 58 2.02 -19.44 4.00
C LYS A 58 1.92 -18.61 2.73
N ASP A 59 0.71 -18.15 2.42
CA ASP A 59 0.49 -17.24 1.31
C ASP A 59 1.09 -15.85 1.63
N PRO A 60 2.00 -15.31 0.80
CA PRO A 60 2.58 -13.99 1.00
C PRO A 60 1.56 -12.85 1.06
N VAL A 61 0.41 -12.97 0.38
CA VAL A 61 -0.65 -11.96 0.38
C VAL A 61 -1.33 -11.89 1.74
N GLU A 62 -1.57 -13.04 2.38
CA GLU A 62 -2.14 -13.11 3.73
C GLU A 62 -1.20 -12.45 4.74
N VAL A 63 0.10 -12.78 4.67
CA VAL A 63 1.13 -12.17 5.52
C VAL A 63 1.24 -10.66 5.27
N ALA A 64 1.17 -10.23 4.00
CA ALA A 64 1.19 -8.81 3.66
C ALA A 64 -0.01 -8.08 4.27
N PHE A 65 -1.20 -8.66 4.15
CA PHE A 65 -2.43 -8.08 4.68
C PHE A 65 -2.37 -7.92 6.20
N GLU A 66 -1.95 -8.97 6.93
CA GLU A 66 -1.78 -8.92 8.38
C GLU A 66 -0.83 -7.78 8.80
N GLN A 67 0.30 -7.64 8.12
CA GLN A 67 1.29 -6.60 8.41
C GLN A 67 0.77 -5.19 8.11
N LEU A 68 0.03 -5.02 7.02
CA LEU A 68 -0.60 -3.73 6.68
C LEU A 68 -1.68 -3.35 7.70
N ALA A 69 -2.58 -4.29 8.01
CA ALA A 69 -3.68 -4.07 8.94
C ALA A 69 -3.17 -3.77 10.35
N SER A 70 -2.20 -4.52 10.85
CA SER A 70 -1.58 -4.30 12.17
C SER A 70 -0.91 -2.92 12.27
N ARG A 71 -0.18 -2.48 11.24
CA ARG A 71 0.50 -1.18 11.26
C ARG A 71 -0.47 -0.02 11.18
N PHE A 72 -1.51 -0.16 10.37
CA PHE A 72 -2.55 0.85 10.31
C PHE A 72 -3.36 0.92 11.61
N ASP A 73 -3.70 -0.21 12.24
CA ASP A 73 -4.34 -0.24 13.56
C ASP A 73 -3.46 0.45 14.63
N ARG A 74 -2.14 0.20 14.62
CA ARG A 74 -1.20 0.89 15.52
C ARG A 74 -1.17 2.40 15.27
N TYR A 75 -1.26 2.85 14.01
CA TYR A 75 -1.39 4.27 13.69
C TYR A 75 -2.68 4.87 14.28
N LEU A 76 -3.82 4.18 14.17
CA LEU A 76 -5.09 4.62 14.77
C LEU A 76 -5.02 4.67 16.30
N ILE A 77 -4.36 3.70 16.95
CA ILE A 77 -4.13 3.72 18.41
C ILE A 77 -3.34 4.97 18.81
N ARG A 78 -2.32 5.36 18.03
CA ARG A 78 -1.56 6.58 18.32
C ARG A 78 -2.38 7.85 18.11
N LEU A 79 -3.23 7.89 17.09
CA LEU A 79 -4.15 9.02 16.93
C LEU A 79 -5.10 9.12 18.14
N HIS A 80 -5.67 8.00 18.59
CA HIS A 80 -6.52 7.97 19.78
C HIS A 80 -5.80 8.45 21.04
N LYS A 81 -4.53 8.05 21.25
CA LYS A 81 -3.70 8.53 22.37
C LYS A 81 -3.41 10.04 22.34
N ASN A 82 -3.53 10.67 21.18
CA ASN A 82 -3.37 12.12 20.98
C ASN A 82 -4.73 12.82 20.83
N ASP A 83 -5.76 12.31 21.52
CA ASP A 83 -7.14 12.84 21.53
C ASP A 83 -7.81 12.94 20.15
N ASN A 84 -7.29 12.21 19.15
CA ASN A 84 -7.84 12.15 17.80
C ASN A 84 -8.37 10.75 17.51
N THR A 85 -9.50 10.40 18.12
CA THR A 85 -10.10 9.07 17.95
C THR A 85 -10.68 8.91 16.55
N GLN A 86 -10.20 7.92 15.79
CA GLN A 86 -10.60 7.64 14.41
C GLN A 86 -10.93 6.16 14.23
N ARG A 87 -11.78 5.84 13.24
CA ARG A 87 -12.03 4.47 12.79
C ARG A 87 -11.51 4.30 11.37
N GLY A 88 -10.78 3.21 11.13
CA GLY A 88 -10.15 2.91 9.85
C GLY A 88 -11.07 2.15 8.89
N ILE A 89 -10.85 2.37 7.60
CA ILE A 89 -11.40 1.56 6.51
C ILE A 89 -10.23 1.16 5.62
N ILE A 90 -10.22 -0.09 5.14
CA ILE A 90 -9.27 -0.56 4.12
C ILE A 90 -10.03 -0.74 2.81
N ILE A 91 -9.44 -0.22 1.73
CA ILE A 91 -9.99 -0.33 0.38
C ILE A 91 -8.92 -0.98 -0.51
N PHE A 92 -9.30 -2.05 -1.21
CA PHE A 92 -8.46 -2.78 -2.16
C PHE A 92 -8.93 -2.58 -3.60
N ASP A 93 -8.00 -2.78 -4.54
CA ASP A 93 -8.37 -3.06 -5.92
C ASP A 93 -9.02 -4.45 -6.00
N LYS A 94 -9.98 -4.60 -6.92
CA LYS A 94 -10.56 -5.91 -7.22
C LYS A 94 -9.46 -6.85 -7.71
N SER A 95 -9.37 -8.00 -7.06
CA SER A 95 -8.38 -9.03 -7.39
C SER A 95 -8.94 -10.41 -7.11
N THR A 96 -8.25 -11.45 -7.58
CA THR A 96 -8.59 -12.85 -7.29
C THR A 96 -8.48 -13.21 -5.81
N TYR A 97 -7.88 -12.35 -4.98
CA TYR A 97 -7.69 -12.56 -3.54
C TYR A 97 -8.81 -11.98 -2.67
N GLU A 98 -9.88 -11.46 -3.28
CA GLU A 98 -10.98 -10.81 -2.56
C GLU A 98 -11.58 -11.72 -1.47
N THR A 99 -11.94 -12.96 -1.81
CA THR A 99 -12.52 -13.92 -0.84
C THR A 99 -11.56 -14.24 0.30
N THR A 100 -10.27 -14.42 0.00
CA THR A 100 -9.23 -14.70 1.02
C THR A 100 -9.08 -13.53 1.98
N ILE A 101 -9.00 -12.30 1.46
CA ILE A 101 -8.88 -11.08 2.28
C ILE A 101 -10.14 -10.85 3.13
N GLN A 102 -11.33 -11.12 2.59
CA GLN A 102 -12.59 -11.03 3.35
C GLN A 102 -12.65 -12.05 4.50
N SER A 103 -12.25 -13.30 4.25
CA SER A 103 -12.16 -14.34 5.28
C SER A 103 -11.20 -13.90 6.39
N LEU A 104 -9.97 -13.52 6.02
CA LEU A 104 -8.96 -13.05 6.96
C LEU A 104 -9.47 -11.88 7.82
N ALA A 105 -10.08 -10.87 7.20
CA ALA A 105 -10.59 -9.71 7.92
C ALA A 105 -11.74 -10.07 8.88
N THR A 106 -12.57 -11.04 8.50
CA THR A 106 -13.63 -11.58 9.37
C THR A 106 -12.99 -12.25 10.58
N ASP A 107 -12.00 -13.11 10.34
CA ASP A 107 -11.28 -13.85 11.38
C ASP A 107 -10.49 -12.91 12.33
N PHE A 108 -9.92 -11.82 11.81
CA PHE A 108 -9.26 -10.79 12.64
C PHE A 108 -10.23 -10.10 13.60
N ARG A 109 -11.50 -9.94 13.23
CA ARG A 109 -12.54 -9.33 14.08
C ARG A 109 -13.03 -10.29 15.15
N THR A 110 -13.19 -11.57 14.81
CA THR A 110 -13.82 -12.58 15.68
C THR A 110 -12.83 -13.33 16.57
N ILE A 111 -11.68 -13.73 16.02
CA ILE A 111 -10.77 -14.68 16.67
C ILE A 111 -9.54 -13.98 17.27
N GLY A 112 -9.06 -12.91 16.62
CA GLY A 112 -7.81 -12.25 16.98
C GLY A 112 -6.60 -13.13 16.63
N TYR A 113 -5.74 -12.67 15.72
CA TYR A 113 -4.56 -13.43 15.31
C TYR A 113 -3.37 -13.17 16.24
N GLN A 114 -2.22 -13.75 15.89
CA GLN A 114 -0.93 -13.79 16.63
C GLN A 114 -0.46 -12.46 17.24
N TRP A 115 -0.98 -11.31 16.81
CA TRP A 115 -0.63 -9.97 17.29
C TRP A 115 -1.76 -9.22 18.02
N GLY A 116 -2.91 -9.87 18.25
CA GLY A 116 -4.06 -9.33 18.97
C GLY A 116 -5.34 -9.19 18.13
N VAL A 117 -6.40 -8.68 18.77
CA VAL A 117 -7.65 -8.31 18.10
C VAL A 117 -7.45 -6.93 17.47
N ILE A 118 -7.71 -6.83 16.17
CA ILE A 118 -7.71 -5.56 15.48
C ILE A 118 -8.99 -4.80 15.87
N ARG A 119 -8.86 -3.67 16.56
CA ARG A 119 -10.01 -3.02 17.23
C ARG A 119 -10.52 -1.77 16.52
N ASN A 120 -9.72 -1.14 15.67
CA ASN A 120 -10.00 0.23 15.21
C ASN A 120 -10.62 0.32 13.81
N PHE A 121 -10.93 -0.78 13.13
CA PHE A 121 -11.63 -0.75 11.84
C PHE A 121 -13.14 -0.62 11.98
N SER A 122 -13.76 0.29 11.24
CA SER A 122 -15.23 0.41 11.19
C SER A 122 -15.87 -0.61 10.26
N GLU A 123 -15.20 -1.03 9.18
CA GLU A 123 -15.78 -1.89 8.14
C GLU A 123 -14.86 -3.05 7.73
N VAL A 124 -15.43 -4.12 7.17
CA VAL A 124 -14.66 -5.14 6.45
C VAL A 124 -13.96 -4.49 5.25
N PRO A 125 -12.87 -5.07 4.73
CA PRO A 125 -12.22 -4.53 3.55
C PRO A 125 -13.19 -4.35 2.39
N LEU A 126 -13.15 -3.16 1.79
CA LEU A 126 -13.95 -2.81 0.61
C LEU A 126 -13.13 -3.04 -0.66
N PHE A 127 -13.78 -3.38 -1.77
CA PHE A 127 -13.13 -3.65 -3.05
C PHE A 127 -13.68 -2.72 -4.13
N LEU A 128 -12.79 -2.00 -4.80
CA LEU A 128 -13.13 -1.05 -5.86
C LEU A 128 -12.48 -1.47 -7.18
N ASP A 129 -13.12 -1.11 -8.28
CA ASP A 129 -12.48 -1.17 -9.61
C ASP A 129 -11.42 -0.06 -9.70
N SER A 130 -10.16 -0.40 -9.96
CA SER A 130 -9.07 0.56 -10.12
C SER A 130 -9.31 1.62 -11.20
N LYS A 131 -10.16 1.37 -12.20
CA LYS A 131 -10.57 2.41 -13.17
C LYS A 131 -11.41 3.50 -12.54
N ALA A 132 -12.15 3.18 -11.47
CA ALA A 132 -13.04 4.07 -10.77
C ALA A 132 -12.36 4.90 -9.65
N SER A 133 -11.10 4.58 -9.28
CA SER A 133 -10.43 5.27 -8.16
C SER A 133 -8.98 5.68 -8.46
N ARG A 134 -8.73 7.00 -8.47
CA ARG A 134 -7.37 7.56 -8.56
C ARG A 134 -6.51 7.23 -7.33
N LEU A 135 -7.12 7.04 -6.16
CA LEU A 135 -6.39 6.64 -4.95
C LEU A 135 -5.85 5.21 -5.04
N ILE A 136 -6.62 4.30 -5.64
CA ILE A 136 -6.16 2.92 -5.88
C ILE A 136 -5.02 2.91 -6.90
N GLN A 137 -5.11 3.71 -7.96
CA GLN A 137 -4.02 3.86 -8.92
C GLN A 137 -2.76 4.46 -8.27
N LEU A 138 -2.91 5.48 -7.41
CA LEU A 138 -1.79 6.02 -6.64
C LEU A 138 -1.14 4.94 -5.77
N ALA A 139 -1.94 4.09 -5.11
CA ALA A 139 -1.44 2.97 -4.33
C ALA A 139 -0.67 1.95 -5.19
N ASP A 140 -1.12 1.65 -6.42
CA ASP A 140 -0.38 0.82 -7.38
C ASP A 140 0.99 1.44 -7.73
N ILE A 141 1.03 2.74 -8.06
CA ILE A 141 2.29 3.43 -8.37
C ILE A 141 3.26 3.39 -7.18
N ILE A 142 2.77 3.60 -5.96
CA ILE A 142 3.56 3.50 -4.72
C ILE A 142 4.09 2.08 -4.52
N ALA A 143 3.23 1.07 -4.64
CA ALA A 143 3.62 -0.34 -4.49
C ALA A 143 4.70 -0.72 -5.53
N TYR A 144 4.55 -0.25 -6.77
CA TYR A 144 5.52 -0.47 -7.82
C TYR A 144 6.86 0.24 -7.56
N ALA A 145 6.83 1.48 -7.05
CA ALA A 145 8.04 2.21 -6.66
C ALA A 145 8.83 1.47 -5.57
N ILE A 146 8.13 0.93 -4.57
CA ILE A 146 8.73 0.13 -3.48
C ILE A 146 9.29 -1.18 -4.04
N PHE A 147 8.52 -1.90 -4.87
CA PHE A 147 8.97 -3.11 -5.52
C PHE A 147 10.26 -2.88 -6.33
N ARG A 148 10.33 -1.83 -7.14
CA ARG A 148 11.51 -1.49 -7.95
C ARG A 148 12.76 -1.28 -7.09
N TYR A 149 12.61 -0.60 -5.96
CA TYR A 149 13.72 -0.36 -5.05
C TYR A 149 14.26 -1.67 -4.46
N PHE A 150 13.40 -2.50 -3.89
CA PHE A 150 13.83 -3.73 -3.21
C PHE A 150 14.23 -4.87 -4.17
N GLU A 151 13.58 -4.98 -5.32
CA GLU A 151 13.81 -6.07 -6.27
C GLU A 151 14.87 -5.72 -7.33
N LYS A 152 14.99 -4.45 -7.71
CA LYS A 152 15.87 -4.01 -8.81
C LYS A 152 16.97 -3.05 -8.36
N GLY A 153 17.02 -2.66 -7.10
CA GLY A 153 17.99 -1.69 -6.59
C GLY A 153 17.79 -0.27 -7.16
N ASP A 154 16.62 0.02 -7.72
CA ASP A 154 16.33 1.31 -8.36
C ASP A 154 15.57 2.24 -7.40
N SER A 155 16.27 3.26 -6.89
CA SER A 155 15.73 4.25 -5.94
C SER A 155 15.02 5.45 -6.59
N THR A 156 14.94 5.51 -7.93
CA THR A 156 14.43 6.66 -8.69
C THR A 156 13.06 7.14 -8.19
N PHE A 157 12.15 6.20 -7.89
CA PHE A 157 10.80 6.51 -7.43
C PHE A 157 10.66 6.44 -5.90
N TYR A 158 11.33 5.48 -5.27
CA TYR A 158 11.28 5.28 -3.82
C TYR A 158 11.78 6.51 -3.05
N SER A 159 12.84 7.16 -3.54
CA SER A 159 13.42 8.35 -2.91
C SER A 159 12.44 9.52 -2.76
N ILE A 160 11.42 9.60 -3.62
CA ILE A 160 10.38 10.64 -3.60
C ILE A 160 9.42 10.43 -2.41
N ILE A 161 9.12 9.18 -2.07
CA ILE A 161 8.04 8.84 -1.13
C ILE A 161 8.53 8.35 0.23
N GLN A 162 9.80 7.97 0.37
CA GLN A 162 10.34 7.37 1.59
C GLN A 162 10.14 8.23 2.86
N SER A 163 10.11 9.56 2.73
CA SER A 163 9.89 10.46 3.87
C SER A 163 8.46 10.43 4.42
N ARG A 164 7.53 9.79 3.70
CA ARG A 164 6.10 9.73 4.04
C ARG A 164 5.69 8.42 4.71
N PHE A 165 6.61 7.47 4.93
CA PHE A 165 6.33 6.32 5.77
C PHE A 165 5.92 6.75 7.18
N ASP A 166 4.93 6.06 7.72
CA ASP A 166 4.56 6.22 9.12
C ASP A 166 5.78 6.01 10.04
N ALA A 167 6.01 6.95 10.95
CA ALA A 167 7.15 6.94 11.86
C ALA A 167 6.80 7.68 13.16
N GLU A 168 7.40 7.22 14.27
CA GLU A 168 7.28 7.85 15.59
C GLU A 168 8.63 7.70 16.32
N GLY A 169 9.10 8.76 16.98
CA GLY A 169 10.34 8.72 17.75
C GLY A 169 11.60 8.34 16.93
N GLY A 170 11.61 8.67 15.63
CA GLY A 170 12.71 8.30 14.71
C GLY A 170 12.65 6.84 14.20
N ILE A 171 11.66 6.06 14.62
CA ILE A 171 11.47 4.67 14.18
C ILE A 171 10.42 4.63 13.08
N VAL A 172 10.76 4.03 11.94
CA VAL A 172 9.82 3.82 10.83
C VAL A 172 8.92 2.64 11.15
N HIS A 173 7.63 2.92 11.32
CA HIS A 173 6.58 1.96 11.59
C HIS A 173 5.74 1.61 10.35
N GLY A 174 5.83 2.41 9.29
CA GLY A 174 5.09 2.23 8.04
C GLY A 174 5.68 1.21 7.09
N LEU A 175 6.90 0.73 7.30
CA LEU A 175 7.55 -0.22 6.41
C LEU A 175 7.85 -1.53 7.13
N HIS A 176 7.39 -2.65 6.56
CA HIS A 176 7.78 -4.00 6.95
C HIS A 176 8.63 -4.62 5.83
N ILE A 177 9.71 -5.27 6.21
CA ILE A 177 10.58 -5.99 5.28
C ILE A 177 10.82 -7.37 5.86
N LEU A 178 10.57 -8.40 5.05
CA LEU A 178 10.82 -9.79 5.32
C LEU A 178 11.47 -10.41 4.07
N GLN A 179 12.80 -10.38 4.01
CA GLN A 179 13.61 -10.79 2.85
C GLN A 179 14.55 -11.95 3.17
#